data_AF-A0A9D8FVY1-F1
#
_entry.id   AF-A0A9D8FVY1-F1
#
_cell.length_a   1.000
_cell.length_b   1.000
_cell.length_c   1.000
_cell.angle_alpha   90.00
_cell.angle_beta   90.00
_cell.angle_gamma   90.00
#
_symmetry.space_group_name_H-M   'P 1'
#
loop_
_entity.id
_entity.type
_entity.pdbx_description
1 polymer ?
#
loop_
_entity_poly.entity_id
_entity_poly.type
_entity_poly.pdbx_seq_one_letter_code
_entity_poly.pdbx_strand_id
1 'polypeptide(L)'
;ANGLEGLVRVAKGKVALNQDLDRQLFPFATPSEIEDHIGEVYEALYMPEGGLMLYAECEPDVPLENIDAICTALEKTCNPPGP
;
A
#
# COMPACT_ATOMS: atom_id res chain seq x y z
N ALA A 1 -9.11 -11.57 -10.29
CA ALA A 1 -8.30 -12.81 -10.27
C ALA A 1 -7.02 -12.68 -9.43
N ASN A 2 -6.53 -11.46 -9.13
CA ASN A 2 -5.31 -11.22 -8.36
C ASN A 2 -5.59 -10.44 -7.05
N GLY A 3 -6.68 -10.76 -6.35
CA GLY A 3 -6.98 -10.10 -5.07
C GLY A 3 -5.95 -10.43 -3.99
N LEU A 4 -5.98 -9.65 -2.90
CA LEU A 4 -5.03 -9.76 -1.79
C LEU A 4 -4.88 -11.19 -1.25
N GLU A 5 -6.00 -11.88 -1.01
CA GLU A 5 -6.00 -13.29 -0.59
C GLU A 5 -5.26 -14.23 -1.56
N GLY A 6 -5.41 -13.97 -2.87
CA GLY A 6 -4.73 -14.72 -3.91
C GLY A 6 -3.23 -14.56 -3.80
N LEU A 7 -2.75 -13.32 -3.63
CA LEU A 7 -1.33 -12.99 -3.46
C LEU A 7 -0.74 -13.64 -2.21
N VAL A 8 -1.45 -13.56 -1.09
CA VAL A 8 -1.06 -14.24 0.16
C VAL A 8 -0.84 -15.73 -0.07
N ARG A 9 -1.78 -16.41 -0.73
CA ARG A 9 -1.71 -17.85 -0.98
C ARG A 9 -0.58 -18.24 -1.93
N VAL A 10 -0.38 -17.49 -3.01
CA VAL A 10 0.47 -17.94 -4.12
C VAL A 10 1.89 -17.39 -4.05
N ALA A 11 2.11 -16.20 -3.49
CA ALA A 11 3.36 -15.46 -3.62
C ALA A 11 4.05 -15.06 -2.31
N LYS A 12 3.28 -14.79 -1.22
CA LYS A 12 3.86 -14.36 0.07
C LYS A 12 4.92 -15.37 0.56
N GLY A 13 6.12 -14.86 0.88
CA GLY A 13 7.25 -15.66 1.35
C GLY A 13 7.96 -16.51 0.28
N LYS A 14 7.53 -16.46 -1.00
CA LYS A 14 8.15 -17.22 -2.10
C LYS A 14 8.89 -16.32 -3.08
N VAL A 15 8.38 -15.11 -3.30
CA VAL A 15 8.97 -14.09 -4.16
C VAL A 15 8.82 -12.73 -3.50
N ALA A 16 9.71 -11.80 -3.84
CA ALA A 16 9.52 -10.41 -3.48
C ALA A 16 8.29 -9.84 -4.22
N LEU A 17 7.50 -9.05 -3.51
CA LEU A 17 6.27 -8.44 -3.98
C LEU A 17 6.45 -6.94 -4.05
N ASN A 18 6.36 -6.38 -5.25
CA ASN A 18 6.18 -4.94 -5.45
C ASN A 18 4.71 -4.70 -5.76
N GLN A 19 3.94 -4.26 -4.77
CA GLN A 19 2.49 -4.14 -4.86
C GLN A 19 2.08 -2.75 -5.29
N ASP A 20 1.36 -2.69 -6.41
CA ASP A 20 0.61 -1.52 -6.86
C ASP A 20 -0.66 -1.42 -6.01
N LEU A 21 -0.76 -0.37 -5.21
CA LEU A 21 -1.94 -0.08 -4.41
C LEU A 21 -3.10 0.35 -5.32
N ASP A 22 -4.32 0.40 -4.79
CA ASP A 22 -5.50 0.69 -5.60
C ASP A 22 -5.52 2.17 -6.03
N ARG A 23 -4.89 2.46 -7.16
CA ARG A 23 -4.86 3.81 -7.72
C ARG A 23 -6.25 4.34 -8.10
N GLN A 24 -7.23 3.45 -8.30
CA GLN A 24 -8.61 3.85 -8.62
C GLN A 24 -9.36 4.29 -7.35
N LEU A 25 -8.91 3.87 -6.17
CA LEU A 25 -9.46 4.28 -4.87
C LEU A 25 -9.05 5.72 -4.52
N PHE A 26 -7.80 6.09 -4.78
CA PHE A 26 -7.20 7.33 -4.29
C PHE A 26 -7.92 8.64 -4.68
N PRO A 27 -8.56 8.80 -5.85
CA PRO A 27 -9.29 10.02 -6.18
C PRO A 27 -10.57 10.23 -5.37
N PHE A 28 -11.15 9.16 -4.81
CA PHE A 28 -12.50 9.18 -4.24
C PHE A 28 -12.57 8.81 -2.76
N ALA A 29 -11.53 8.17 -2.22
CA ALA A 29 -11.46 7.79 -0.83
C ALA A 29 -11.26 8.97 0.11
N THR A 30 -11.72 8.81 1.34
CA THR A 30 -11.34 9.63 2.48
C THR A 30 -9.91 9.28 2.94
N PRO A 31 -9.21 10.20 3.64
CA PRO A 31 -7.90 9.90 4.22
C PRO A 31 -7.85 8.64 5.10
N SER A 32 -8.92 8.37 5.86
CA SER A 32 -9.01 7.15 6.68
C SER A 32 -9.14 5.88 5.84
N GLU A 33 -9.90 5.91 4.75
CA GLU A 33 -10.02 4.76 3.84
C GLU A 33 -8.70 4.46 3.13
N ILE A 34 -7.89 5.49 2.85
CA ILE A 34 -6.53 5.33 2.32
C ILE A 34 -5.62 4.65 3.35
N GLU A 35 -5.65 5.11 4.60
CA GLU A 35 -4.89 4.50 5.70
C GLU A 35 -5.28 3.03 5.89
N ASP A 36 -6.59 2.74 5.92
CA ASP A 36 -7.13 1.39 6.07
C ASP A 36 -6.69 0.47 4.92
N HIS A 37 -6.77 0.95 3.66
CA HIS A 37 -6.33 0.19 2.48
C HIS A 37 -4.83 -0.15 2.53
N ILE A 38 -3.98 0.83 2.87
CA ILE A 38 -2.53 0.61 3.00
C ILE A 38 -2.24 -0.37 4.14
N GLY A 39 -2.91 -0.21 5.28
CA GLY A 39 -2.78 -1.10 6.42
C GLY A 39 -3.20 -2.54 6.11
N GLU A 40 -4.33 -2.74 5.43
CA GLU A 40 -4.81 -4.06 5.03
C GLU A 40 -3.80 -4.79 4.13
N VAL A 41 -3.29 -4.11 3.10
CA VAL A 41 -2.29 -4.67 2.18
C VAL A 41 -0.99 -5.00 2.91
N TYR A 42 -0.53 -4.10 3.79
CA TYR A 42 0.68 -4.32 4.58
C TYR A 42 0.53 -5.51 5.51
N GLU A 43 -0.48 -5.56 6.38
CA GLU A 43 -0.70 -6.66 7.33
C GLU A 43 -0.84 -8.01 6.61
N ALA A 44 -1.51 -8.03 5.46
CA ALA A 44 -1.68 -9.25 4.69
C ALA A 44 -0.36 -9.76 4.09
N LEU A 45 0.54 -8.89 3.61
CA LEU A 45 1.70 -9.28 2.81
C LEU A 45 3.05 -9.14 3.52
N TYR A 46 3.13 -8.35 4.58
CA TYR A 46 4.36 -8.10 5.35
C TYR A 46 4.91 -9.39 5.95
N MET A 47 6.24 -9.44 5.99
CA MET A 47 7.06 -10.44 6.67
C MET A 47 8.26 -9.74 7.31
N PRO A 48 8.67 -10.11 8.54
CA PRO A 48 9.81 -9.48 9.21
C PRO A 48 11.14 -9.70 8.49
N GLU A 49 11.25 -10.72 7.64
CA GLU A 49 12.42 -10.97 6.78
C GLU A 49 12.45 -10.07 5.53
N GLY A 50 11.42 -9.23 5.32
CA GLY A 50 11.27 -8.32 4.19
C GLY A 50 10.61 -8.96 2.96
N GLY A 51 10.85 -8.36 1.80
CA GLY A 51 10.30 -8.84 0.52
C GLY A 51 8.98 -8.19 0.09
N LEU A 52 8.52 -7.16 0.79
CA LEU A 52 7.39 -6.33 0.39
C LEU A 52 7.87 -4.91 0.04
N MET A 53 7.43 -4.41 -1.11
CA MET A 53 7.49 -3.01 -1.51
C MET A 53 6.08 -2.57 -1.84
N LEU A 54 5.70 -1.36 -1.41
CA LEU A 54 4.41 -0.74 -1.71
C LEU A 54 4.64 0.44 -2.65
N TYR A 55 3.76 0.56 -3.64
CA TYR A 55 3.78 1.64 -4.62
C TYR A 55 2.38 2.25 -4.73
N ALA A 56 2.31 3.58 -4.69
CA ALA A 56 1.10 4.35 -4.89
C ALA A 56 1.27 5.26 -6.11
N GLU A 57 0.54 4.99 -7.18
CA GLU A 57 0.47 5.88 -8.34
C GLU A 57 -0.52 7.02 -8.04
N CYS A 58 -0.03 8.26 -7.95
CA CYS A 58 -0.85 9.45 -7.77
C CYS A 58 -1.07 10.14 -9.11
N GLU A 59 -2.23 9.90 -9.73
CA GLU A 59 -2.65 10.51 -10.99
C GLU A 59 -3.18 11.96 -10.80
N PRO A 60 -3.36 12.76 -11.87
CA PRO A 60 -3.77 14.18 -11.75
C PRO A 60 -5.12 14.44 -11.07
N ASP A 61 -5.95 13.42 -10.93
CA ASP A 61 -7.26 13.46 -10.27
C ASP A 61 -7.20 13.16 -8.77
N VAL A 62 -6.05 12.74 -8.24
CA VAL A 62 -5.85 12.51 -6.79
C VAL A 62 -5.71 13.85 -6.06
N PRO A 63 -6.60 14.21 -5.12
CA PRO A 63 -6.50 15.44 -4.35
C PRO A 63 -5.21 15.51 -3.52
N LEU A 64 -4.66 16.72 -3.31
CA LEU A 64 -3.46 16.91 -2.49
C LEU A 64 -3.60 16.35 -1.06
N GLU A 65 -4.80 16.46 -0.47
CA GLU A 65 -5.11 15.87 0.84
C GLU A 65 -4.95 14.35 0.83
N ASN A 66 -5.34 13.70 -0.25
CA ASN A 66 -5.21 12.25 -0.39
C ASN A 66 -3.75 11.86 -0.67
N ILE A 67 -2.99 12.67 -1.42
CA ILE A 67 -1.54 12.44 -1.58
C ILE A 67 -0.82 12.55 -0.22
N ASP A 68 -1.17 13.54 0.60
CA ASP A 68 -0.63 13.69 1.96
C ASP A 68 -0.98 12.49 2.84
N ALA A 69 -2.24 12.02 2.77
CA ALA A 69 -2.70 10.83 3.48
C ALA A 69 -1.93 9.56 3.05
N ILE A 70 -1.70 9.36 1.75
CA ILE A 70 -0.90 8.25 1.20
C ILE A 70 0.52 8.30 1.76
N CYS A 71 1.21 9.44 1.63
CA CYS A 71 2.58 9.59 2.11
C CYS A 71 2.68 9.36 3.62
N THR A 72 1.79 9.99 4.39
CA THR A 72 1.74 9.85 5.85
C THR A 72 1.50 8.40 6.28
N ALA A 73 0.55 7.70 5.64
CA ALA A 73 0.26 6.31 5.93
C ALA A 73 1.44 5.38 5.56
N LEU A 74 2.09 5.60 4.42
CA LEU A 74 3.29 4.85 4.02
C LEU A 74 4.47 5.09 4.95
N GLU A 75 4.74 6.34 5.37
CA GLU A 75 5.80 6.65 6.34
C GLU A 75 5.55 5.97 7.68
N LYS A 76 4.32 6.09 8.20
CA LYS A 76 3.92 5.47 9.47
C LYS A 76 4.03 3.94 9.43
N THR A 77 3.61 3.32 8.32
CA THR A 77 3.52 1.86 8.18
C THR A 77 4.87 1.24 7.84
N CYS A 78 5.58 1.78 6.86
CA CYS A 78 6.84 1.23 6.37
C CYS A 78 8.04 1.67 7.21
N ASN A 79 7.91 2.76 7.99
CA ASN A 79 8.96 3.33 8.84
C ASN A 79 10.32 3.40 8.11
N PRO A 80 10.40 4.10 6.95
CA PRO A 80 11.64 4.19 6.20
C PRO A 80 12.73 4.84 7.05
N PRO A 81 14.02 4.52 6.81
CA PRO A 81 15.11 5.19 7.51
C PRO A 81 15.01 6.71 7.31
N GLY A 82 15.26 7.45 8.38
CA GLY A 82 15.30 8.90 8.33
C GLY A 82 16.39 9.42 7.38
N PRO A 83 16.32 10.71 7.00
CA PRO A 83 17.30 11.36 6.12
C PRO A 83 18.71 11.43 6.72
#